data_AF-A0AAD6Y5U5-F1
#
_entry.id   AF-A0AAD6Y5U5-F1
#
_cell.length_a   1.000
_cell.length_b   1.000
_cell.length_c   1.000
_cell.angle_alpha   90.00
_cell.angle_beta   90.00
_cell.angle_gamma   90.00
#
_symmetry.space_group_name_H-M   'P 1'
#
loop_
_entity.id
_entity.type
_entity.pdbx_description
1 polymer ?
#
loop_
_entity_poly.entity_id
_entity_poly.type
_entity_poly.pdbx_seq_one_letter_code
_entity_poly.pdbx_strand_id
1 'polypeptide(L)'
;IKPSKAVKLVGVWLDEDLSFKVQGAAMVAKGNEWVAAFQRIAQVSKGVALKYIRRLYLAICLPRVFYGAEVALAPVRQRTRGENRRRDGRAVMVKLASVQLRAARLIVGGMSSSPGDLTGAHADLLPMHLAVDK
;
A
#
# COMPACT_ATOMS: atom_id res chain seq x y z
N ILE A 1 33.66 -3.08 9.71
CA ILE A 1 32.38 -3.18 8.97
C ILE A 1 31.95 -1.75 8.66
N LYS A 2 31.88 -1.34 7.38
CA LYS A 2 31.40 0.01 7.02
C LYS A 2 29.87 -0.02 7.01
N PRO A 3 29.19 0.99 7.60
CA PRO A 3 27.74 1.06 7.52
C PRO A 3 27.32 1.29 6.06
N SER A 4 26.38 0.47 5.59
CA SER A 4 25.74 0.62 4.29
C SER A 4 24.45 1.40 4.50
N LYS A 5 24.23 2.43 3.67
CA LYS A 5 23.11 3.39 3.80
C LYS A 5 21.74 2.74 3.99
N ALA A 6 21.53 1.58 3.37
CA ALA A 6 20.39 0.71 3.60
C ALA A 6 20.80 -0.76 3.48
N VAL A 7 20.20 -1.62 4.29
CA VAL A 7 20.40 -3.08 4.27
C VAL A 7 19.04 -3.78 4.28
N LYS A 8 18.92 -4.87 3.52
CA LYS A 8 17.71 -5.69 3.48
C LYS A 8 17.84 -6.85 4.47
N LEU A 9 17.03 -6.82 5.53
CA LEU A 9 16.97 -7.86 6.56
C LEU A 9 15.63 -8.59 6.47
N VAL A 10 15.64 -9.91 6.24
CA VAL A 10 14.43 -10.76 6.13
C VAL A 10 13.37 -10.11 5.21
N GLY A 11 13.80 -9.50 4.09
CA GLY A 11 12.88 -8.87 3.15
C GLY A 11 12.43 -7.44 3.47
N VAL A 12 12.78 -6.89 4.64
CA VAL A 12 12.51 -5.52 5.07
C VAL A 12 13.76 -4.65 4.89
N TRP A 13 13.59 -3.44 4.35
CA TRP A 13 14.66 -2.46 4.22
C TRP A 13 14.85 -1.70 5.53
N LEU A 14 16.08 -1.72 6.04
CA LEU A 14 16.53 -0.98 7.21
C LEU A 14 17.51 0.11 6.76
N ASP A 15 17.18 1.36 7.08
CA ASP A 15 18.05 2.51 6.86
C ASP A 15 18.87 2.79 8.12
N GLU A 16 20.07 3.36 8.00
CA GLU A 16 20.96 3.68 9.13
C GLU A 16 20.26 4.52 10.21
N ASP A 17 19.44 5.49 9.79
CA ASP A 17 18.68 6.39 10.68
C ASP A 17 17.38 5.77 11.23
N LEU A 18 17.08 4.52 10.86
CA LEU A 18 15.78 3.86 11.07
C LEU A 18 14.60 4.76 10.67
N SER A 19 14.76 5.47 9.55
CA SER A 19 13.74 6.36 9.00
C SER A 19 12.68 5.62 8.19
N PHE A 20 12.99 4.40 7.73
CA PHE A 20 12.11 3.51 6.95
C PHE A 20 11.56 4.13 5.65
N LYS A 21 12.24 5.16 5.12
CA LYS A 21 11.85 5.83 3.87
C LYS A 21 12.01 4.89 2.69
N VAL A 22 13.09 4.12 2.66
CA VAL A 22 13.36 3.14 1.60
C VAL A 22 12.31 2.03 1.63
N GLN A 23 11.95 1.54 2.81
CA GLN A 23 10.89 0.55 2.96
C GLN A 23 9.53 1.08 2.51
N GLY A 24 9.14 2.29 2.93
CA GLY A 24 7.88 2.92 2.51
C GLY A 24 7.79 3.14 0.99
N ALA A 25 8.89 3.55 0.36
CA ALA A 25 8.97 3.65 -1.10
C ALA A 25 8.84 2.28 -1.78
N ALA A 26 9.50 1.24 -1.26
CA ALA A 26 9.41 -0.12 -1.77
C ALA A 26 7.99 -0.70 -1.65
N MET A 27 7.28 -0.41 -0.55
CA MET A 27 5.87 -0.83 -0.37
C MET A 27 4.97 -0.19 -1.43
N VAL A 28 5.11 1.12 -1.66
CA VAL A 28 4.34 1.86 -2.67
C VAL A 28 4.66 1.35 -4.08
N ALA A 29 5.93 1.07 -4.39
CA ALA A 29 6.33 0.51 -5.67
C ALA A 29 5.68 -0.85 -5.92
N LYS A 30 5.79 -1.79 -4.98
CA LYS A 30 5.12 -3.10 -5.05
C LYS A 30 3.62 -2.98 -5.23
N GLY A 31 2.98 -2.07 -4.50
CA GLY A 31 1.53 -1.83 -4.62
C GLY A 31 1.14 -1.38 -6.03
N ASN A 32 1.90 -0.46 -6.63
CA ASN A 32 1.66 -0.04 -8.01
C ASN A 32 1.91 -1.17 -9.02
N GLU A 33 2.96 -1.97 -8.84
CA GLU A 33 3.24 -3.13 -9.70
C GLU A 33 2.07 -4.13 -9.71
N TRP A 34 1.55 -4.48 -8.53
CA TRP A 34 0.40 -5.37 -8.41
C TRP A 34 -0.87 -4.79 -9.01
N VAL A 35 -1.15 -3.51 -8.76
CA VAL A 35 -2.32 -2.85 -9.35
C VAL A 35 -2.21 -2.80 -10.88
N ALA A 36 -1.03 -2.51 -11.43
CA ALA A 36 -0.80 -2.55 -12.87
C ALA A 36 -0.98 -3.97 -13.44
N ALA A 37 -0.51 -5.01 -12.74
CA ALA A 37 -0.74 -6.39 -13.12
C ALA A 37 -2.24 -6.74 -13.13
N PHE A 38 -2.99 -6.32 -12.11
CA PHE A 38 -4.44 -6.53 -12.07
C PHE A 38 -5.14 -5.80 -13.21
N GLN A 39 -4.75 -4.56 -13.53
CA GLN A 39 -5.32 -3.82 -14.67
C GLN A 39 -5.16 -4.59 -15.99
N ARG A 40 -4.03 -5.26 -16.20
CA ARG A 40 -3.80 -6.05 -17.42
C ARG A 40 -4.67 -7.29 -17.50
N ILE A 41 -4.96 -7.91 -16.36
CA ILE A 41 -5.79 -9.14 -16.27
C ILE A 41 -7.29 -8.80 -16.28
N ALA A 42 -7.65 -7.59 -15.86
CA ALA A 42 -9.00 -7.03 -15.83
C ALA A 42 -9.54 -6.63 -17.21
N GLN A 43 -9.55 -7.53 -18.19
CA GLN A 43 -10.15 -7.24 -19.48
C GLN A 43 -11.66 -7.53 -19.50
N VAL A 44 -12.43 -6.62 -20.11
CA VAL A 44 -13.91 -6.68 -20.16
C VAL A 44 -14.43 -7.91 -20.93
N SER A 45 -13.71 -8.37 -21.97
CA SER A 45 -14.19 -9.43 -22.87
C SER A 45 -13.51 -10.79 -22.67
N LYS A 46 -12.22 -10.83 -22.31
CA LYS A 46 -11.43 -12.06 -22.15
C LYS A 46 -10.66 -12.12 -20.83
N GLY A 47 -11.00 -11.25 -19.89
CA GLY A 47 -10.28 -11.10 -18.62
C GLY A 47 -11.01 -11.69 -17.43
N VAL A 48 -10.40 -11.50 -16.27
CA VAL A 48 -10.97 -11.92 -14.99
C VAL A 48 -12.07 -10.94 -14.58
N ALA A 49 -13.24 -11.48 -14.22
CA ALA A 49 -14.34 -10.65 -13.72
C ALA A 49 -13.91 -9.84 -12.49
N LEU A 50 -14.36 -8.58 -12.41
CA LEU A 50 -13.90 -7.62 -11.40
C LEU A 50 -14.10 -8.09 -9.95
N LYS A 51 -15.15 -8.89 -9.70
CA LYS A 51 -15.41 -9.56 -8.42
C LYS A 51 -14.24 -10.42 -7.91
N TYR A 52 -13.51 -11.06 -8.83
CA TYR A 52 -12.36 -11.90 -8.49
C TYR A 52 -11.09 -11.07 -8.30
N ILE A 53 -10.97 -9.93 -8.98
CA ILE A 53 -9.84 -9.00 -8.78
C ILE A 53 -9.81 -8.51 -7.35
N ARG A 54 -10.98 -8.21 -6.77
CA ARG A 54 -11.06 -7.84 -5.36
C ARG A 54 -10.47 -8.93 -4.46
N ARG A 55 -10.84 -10.18 -4.69
CA ARG A 55 -10.33 -11.33 -3.92
C ARG A 55 -8.82 -11.46 -4.07
N LEU A 56 -8.29 -11.30 -5.28
CA LEU A 56 -6.85 -11.32 -5.55
C LEU A 56 -6.11 -10.16 -4.85
N TYR A 57 -6.71 -8.96 -4.84
CA TYR A 57 -6.14 -7.81 -4.15
C TYR A 57 -6.02 -8.06 -2.64
N LEU A 58 -7.09 -8.56 -2.01
CA LEU A 58 -7.11 -8.89 -0.57
C LEU A 58 -6.17 -10.06 -0.23
N ALA A 59 -6.14 -11.12 -1.06
CA ALA A 59 -5.39 -12.33 -0.76
C ALA A 59 -3.89 -12.24 -1.08
N ILE A 60 -3.49 -11.41 -2.06
CA ILE A 60 -2.12 -11.39 -2.58
C ILE A 60 -1.48 -10.02 -2.38
N CYS A 61 -2.10 -8.97 -2.93
CA CYS A 61 -1.48 -7.64 -2.96
C CYS A 61 -1.31 -7.08 -1.55
N LEU A 62 -2.38 -7.09 -0.74
CA LEU A 62 -2.34 -6.60 0.63
C LEU A 62 -1.26 -7.29 1.47
N PRO A 63 -1.23 -8.62 1.62
CA PRO A 63 -0.18 -9.29 2.40
C PRO A 63 1.25 -9.02 1.90
N ARG A 64 1.45 -8.93 0.57
CA ARG A 64 2.77 -8.70 -0.02
C ARG A 64 3.27 -7.26 0.12
N VAL A 65 2.36 -6.29 0.03
CA VAL A 65 2.66 -4.86 0.20
C VAL A 65 2.85 -4.53 1.67
N PHE A 66 2.04 -5.12 2.55
CA PHE A 66 2.07 -4.87 3.99
C PHE A 66 3.12 -5.70 4.74
N TYR A 67 3.86 -6.56 4.04
CA TYR A 67 4.98 -7.26 4.67
C TYR A 67 6.03 -6.27 5.20
N GLY A 68 6.24 -6.29 6.52
CA GLY A 68 7.10 -5.32 7.21
C GLY A 68 6.48 -3.94 7.42
N ALA A 69 5.17 -3.79 7.17
CA ALA A 69 4.44 -2.54 7.42
C ALA A 69 4.45 -2.16 8.90
N GLU A 70 4.33 -3.13 9.80
CA GLU A 70 4.39 -2.86 11.24
C GLU A 70 5.73 -2.22 11.63
N VAL A 71 6.84 -2.68 11.08
CA VAL A 71 8.17 -2.13 11.37
C VAL A 71 8.32 -0.72 10.80
N ALA A 72 7.84 -0.50 9.57
CA ALA A 72 7.96 0.80 8.89
C ALA A 72 6.95 1.86 9.39
N LEU A 73 5.76 1.43 9.81
CA LEU A 73 4.64 2.30 10.20
C LEU A 73 4.40 2.33 11.72
N ALA A 74 5.10 1.51 12.52
CA ALA A 74 5.15 1.62 13.99
C ALA A 74 5.39 3.06 14.51
N PRO A 75 6.30 3.88 13.94
CA PRO A 75 6.48 5.27 14.39
C PRO A 75 5.28 6.19 14.09
N VAL A 76 4.33 5.78 13.25
CA VAL A 76 3.04 6.47 13.06
C VAL A 76 2.05 6.08 14.17
N ARG A 77 2.08 4.81 14.61
CA ARG A 77 1.21 4.29 15.67
C ARG A 77 1.63 4.76 17.07
N GLN A 78 2.93 4.85 17.34
CA GLN A 78 3.43 5.33 18.63
C GLN A 78 3.44 6.88 18.68
N ARG A 79 2.56 7.44 19.53
CA ARG A 79 2.43 8.87 19.86
C ARG A 79 3.67 9.52 20.48
N THR A 80 4.83 8.87 20.48
CA THR A 80 6.00 9.21 21.31
C THR A 80 7.28 9.59 20.57
N ARG A 81 7.41 9.35 19.25
CA ARG A 81 8.63 9.75 18.49
C ARG A 81 8.40 11.00 17.63
N GLY A 82 9.45 11.82 17.50
CA GLY A 82 9.43 13.22 17.03
C GLY A 82 8.73 13.51 15.69
N GLU A 83 8.38 14.78 15.50
CA GLU A 83 7.46 15.30 14.47
C GLU A 83 7.82 14.88 13.03
N ASN A 84 9.10 14.94 12.66
CA ASN A 84 9.56 14.57 11.32
C ASN A 84 9.29 13.10 10.96
N ARG A 85 9.46 12.17 11.90
CA ARG A 85 9.20 10.73 11.65
C ARG A 85 7.71 10.45 11.45
N ARG A 86 6.84 11.18 12.15
CA ARG A 86 5.38 11.11 11.95
C ARG A 86 5.00 11.60 10.57
N ARG A 87 5.61 12.70 10.12
CA ARG A 87 5.38 13.27 8.78
C ARG A 87 5.77 12.27 7.68
N ASP A 88 6.92 11.62 7.81
CA ASP A 88 7.42 10.64 6.85
C ASP A 88 6.48 9.42 6.74
N GLY A 89 6.07 8.85 7.88
CA GLY A 89 5.14 7.72 7.87
C GLY A 89 3.73 8.09 7.38
N ARG A 90 3.22 9.29 7.71
CA ARG A 90 1.97 9.82 7.14
C ARG A 90 2.06 9.98 5.62
N ALA A 91 3.19 10.46 5.09
CA ALA A 91 3.39 10.61 3.66
C ALA A 91 3.35 9.26 2.94
N VAL A 92 3.93 8.21 3.52
CA VAL A 92 3.83 6.83 3.00
C VAL A 92 2.37 6.35 3.03
N MET A 93 1.65 6.60 4.12
CA MET A 93 0.23 6.24 4.24
C MET A 93 -0.65 6.89 3.17
N VAL A 94 -0.43 8.18 2.88
CA VAL A 94 -1.17 8.89 1.82
C VAL A 94 -0.88 8.27 0.45
N LYS A 95 0.37 7.90 0.16
CA LYS A 95 0.73 7.22 -1.09
C LYS A 95 0.14 5.82 -1.19
N LEU A 96 0.10 5.07 -0.08
CA LEU A 96 -0.55 3.77 -0.02
C LEU A 96 -2.07 3.89 -0.22
N ALA A 97 -2.71 4.93 0.33
CA ALA A 97 -4.12 5.22 0.11
C ALA A 97 -4.43 5.52 -1.36
N SER A 98 -3.55 6.24 -2.07
CA SER A 98 -3.72 6.48 -3.50
C SER A 98 -3.59 5.20 -4.34
N VAL A 99 -2.70 4.28 -3.95
CA VAL A 99 -2.60 2.94 -4.58
C VAL A 99 -3.88 2.13 -4.34
N GLN A 100 -4.41 2.13 -3.10
CA GLN A 100 -5.66 1.47 -2.79
C GLN A 100 -6.83 2.04 -3.59
N LEU A 101 -6.91 3.37 -3.74
CA LEU A 101 -7.95 4.00 -4.55
C LEU A 101 -7.87 3.60 -6.03
N ARG A 102 -6.66 3.48 -6.58
CA ARG A 102 -6.48 2.93 -7.95
C ARG A 102 -6.98 1.49 -8.06
N ALA A 103 -6.73 0.66 -7.04
CA ALA A 103 -7.26 -0.69 -6.98
C ALA A 103 -8.80 -0.71 -6.84
N ALA A 104 -9.36 0.15 -5.99
CA ALA A 104 -10.80 0.28 -5.78
C ALA A 104 -11.54 0.66 -7.08
N ARG A 105 -11.00 1.63 -7.81
CA ARG A 105 -11.52 2.03 -9.12
C ARG A 105 -11.50 0.87 -10.11
N LEU A 106 -10.42 0.10 -10.14
CA LEU A 106 -10.35 -1.10 -10.98
C LEU A 106 -11.41 -2.14 -10.60
N ILE A 107 -11.58 -2.41 -9.31
CA ILE A 107 -12.52 -3.40 -8.78
C ILE A 107 -13.98 -3.02 -9.09
N VAL A 108 -14.31 -1.74 -8.96
CA VAL A 108 -15.67 -1.24 -9.21
C VAL A 108 -15.90 -0.97 -10.70
N GLY A 109 -14.83 -0.84 -11.50
CA GLY A 109 -14.92 -0.30 -12.86
C GLY A 109 -15.22 1.21 -12.85
N GLY A 110 -14.83 1.91 -11.78
CA GLY A 110 -15.09 3.33 -11.59
C GLY A 110 -14.16 4.23 -12.41
N MET A 111 -14.65 5.43 -12.74
CA MET A 111 -13.90 6.43 -13.51
C MET A 111 -12.80 7.08 -12.66
N SER A 112 -11.84 7.74 -13.32
CA SER A 112 -10.80 8.53 -12.63
C SER A 112 -11.37 9.75 -11.89
N SER A 113 -12.56 10.22 -12.27
CA SER A 113 -13.31 11.31 -11.63
C SER A 113 -14.18 10.86 -10.46
N SER A 114 -14.37 9.54 -10.27
CA SER A 114 -15.23 9.03 -9.20
C SER A 114 -14.68 9.41 -7.81
N PRO A 115 -15.53 9.90 -6.89
CA PRO A 115 -15.13 10.23 -5.53
C PRO A 115 -14.46 9.06 -4.82
N GLY A 116 -13.37 9.32 -4.11
CA GLY A 116 -12.55 8.28 -3.49
C GLY A 116 -13.29 7.49 -2.42
N ASP A 117 -13.99 8.19 -1.54
CA ASP A 117 -14.70 7.60 -0.40
C ASP A 117 -15.84 6.69 -0.87
N LEU A 118 -16.61 7.14 -1.87
CA LEU A 118 -17.69 6.36 -2.49
C LEU A 118 -17.14 5.12 -3.20
N THR A 119 -16.05 5.27 -3.95
CA THR A 119 -15.44 4.13 -4.66
C THR A 119 -14.87 3.10 -3.69
N GLY A 120 -14.24 3.55 -2.60
CA GLY A 120 -13.74 2.68 -1.53
C GLY A 120 -14.87 1.91 -0.84
N ALA A 121 -15.98 2.58 -0.54
CA ALA A 121 -17.18 1.97 0.04
C ALA A 121 -17.81 0.93 -0.90
N HIS A 122 -17.97 1.23 -2.20
CA HIS A 122 -18.50 0.27 -3.18
C HIS A 122 -17.56 -0.90 -3.47
N ALA A 123 -16.25 -0.68 -3.40
CA ALA A 123 -15.26 -1.75 -3.48
C ALA A 123 -15.25 -2.59 -2.18
N ASP A 124 -15.88 -2.11 -1.11
CA ASP A 124 -15.87 -2.65 0.26
C ASP A 124 -14.42 -2.97 0.69
N LEU A 125 -13.58 -1.94 0.52
CA LEU A 125 -12.20 -1.89 0.96
C LEU A 125 -12.09 -0.96 2.16
N LEU A 126 -11.44 -1.44 3.21
CA LEU A 126 -11.22 -0.66 4.42
C LEU A 126 -10.20 0.46 4.16
N PRO A 127 -10.43 1.71 4.60
CA PRO A 127 -9.45 2.79 4.45
C PRO A 127 -8.05 2.38 4.94
N MET A 128 -6.98 2.75 4.21
CA MET A 128 -5.62 2.27 4.51
C MET A 128 -5.18 2.46 5.97
N HIS A 129 -5.57 3.56 6.61
CA HIS A 129 -5.19 3.80 8.00
C HIS A 129 -5.78 2.78 8.97
N LEU A 130 -6.97 2.23 8.68
CA LEU A 130 -7.57 1.14 9.44
C LEU A 130 -7.07 -0.23 8.95
N ALA A 131 -6.74 -0.38 7.67
CA ALA A 131 -6.17 -1.62 7.12
C ALA A 131 -4.78 -1.93 7.65
N VAL A 132 -4.00 -0.91 7.99
CA VAL A 132 -2.73 -1.10 8.69
C VAL A 132 -2.94 -1.53 10.13
N ASP A 133 -4.03 -1.15 10.80
CA ASP A 133 -4.19 -1.34 12.25
C ASP A 133 -4.76 -2.71 12.65
N LYS A 134 -5.29 -3.46 11.68
CA LYS A 134 -5.74 -4.85 11.87
C LYS A 134 -4.58 -5.83 11.90
#